data_AF-A0A1M4M3X5-F1
#
_entry.id   AF-A0A1M4M3X5-F1
#
_cell.length_a   1.000
_cell.length_b   1.000
_cell.length_c   1.000
_cell.angle_alpha   90.00
_cell.angle_beta   90.00
_cell.angle_gamma   90.00
#
_symmetry.space_group_name_H-M   'P 1'
#
loop_
_entity.id
_entity.type
_entity.pdbx_description
1 polymer ?
#
loop_
_entity_poly.entity_id
_entity_poly.type
_entity_poly.pdbx_seq_one_letter_code
_entity_poly.pdbx_strand_id
1 'polypeptide(L)'
;MDIIANLITNIIDVNLLFYYLIVAFRGEKNKNTSIFFWLSVIVLFNTLVNNFLGLANIAGFILILTSMSFIFKLIFNEEFLSIFIALLIGMIFMFTLELVTANLIIYIFKLTPLLVLELNIYKILAIIISKGSFFLITHCWISKTSFFSYFQYEGSRPIAFIFLFNSIIIYMAFILYRYIKISSYIDYIVFFTLTMCVILFSWLIYIFTKKMVKQEQQEEFMKIKIKEYENQNFYIKNMEDVLQNIRAQRHDFNNHVSTLYGLIYLNKFEEAKKYILGLAEDVSIANKIVDVGHPVLTALINMKRDKILRENIKMNLEAQLPKNLIFEYVDLSIIIGNLLDNAIEACMNPNIDSPFIELVIKVKSDYLVIETLNSKSNAVSIGADFLEDRFTTKEDKENHGFGLKNIKRIVGQYNGLLKIENKENTFAVHIALPLECCKADNDKPPDK
;
A
#
# COMPACT_ATOMS: atom_id res chain seq x y z
N MET A 1 -33.92 6.25 43.61
CA MET A 1 -34.35 5.22 42.63
C MET A 1 -33.64 5.38 41.29
N ASP A 2 -33.37 6.61 40.84
CA ASP A 2 -32.81 6.86 39.50
C ASP A 2 -31.42 6.27 39.26
N ILE A 3 -30.54 6.26 40.26
CA ILE A 3 -29.19 5.68 40.13
C ILE A 3 -29.25 4.16 39.87
N ILE A 4 -30.14 3.45 40.56
CA ILE A 4 -30.31 1.99 40.40
C ILE A 4 -30.90 1.70 39.02
N ALA A 5 -31.88 2.49 38.58
CA ALA A 5 -32.44 2.35 37.24
C ALA A 5 -31.39 2.61 36.15
N ASN A 6 -30.59 3.67 36.28
CA ASN A 6 -29.49 4.00 35.35
C ASN A 6 -28.42 2.89 35.31
N LEU A 7 -28.11 2.30 36.47
CA LEU A 7 -27.18 1.18 36.55
C LEU A 7 -27.71 -0.03 35.78
N ILE A 8 -28.97 -0.39 35.99
CA ILE A 8 -29.61 -1.53 35.29
C ILE A 8 -29.65 -1.30 33.78
N THR A 9 -30.04 -0.11 33.31
CA THR A 9 -30.06 0.19 31.88
C THR A 9 -28.66 0.14 31.27
N ASN A 10 -27.66 0.70 31.95
CA ASN A 10 -26.27 0.63 31.49
C ASN A 10 -25.73 -0.80 31.44
N ILE A 11 -26.10 -1.66 32.40
CA ILE A 11 -25.75 -3.09 32.36
C ILE A 11 -26.30 -3.72 31.08
N ILE A 12 -27.57 -3.49 30.77
CA ILE A 12 -28.22 -4.06 29.58
C ILE A 12 -27.56 -3.54 28.30
N ASP A 13 -27.37 -2.22 28.20
CA ASP A 13 -26.84 -1.56 27.00
C ASP A 13 -25.42 -2.00 26.68
N VAL A 14 -24.55 -2.03 27.69
CA VAL A 14 -23.15 -2.43 27.54
C VAL A 14 -23.05 -3.90 27.13
N ASN A 15 -23.86 -4.78 27.72
CA ASN A 15 -23.84 -6.20 27.36
C ASN A 15 -24.38 -6.45 25.95
N LEU A 16 -25.41 -5.71 25.53
CA LEU A 16 -25.94 -5.81 24.16
C LEU A 16 -24.97 -5.25 23.12
N LEU A 17 -24.33 -4.11 23.40
CA LEU A 17 -23.27 -3.57 22.55
C LEU A 17 -22.07 -4.51 22.47
N PHE A 18 -21.69 -5.14 23.59
CA PHE A 18 -20.66 -6.17 23.59
C PHE A 18 -21.04 -7.37 22.73
N TYR A 19 -22.26 -7.89 22.88
CA TYR A 19 -22.76 -8.98 22.02
C TYR A 19 -22.78 -8.59 20.55
N TYR A 20 -23.22 -7.37 20.24
CA TYR A 20 -23.18 -6.81 18.90
C TYR A 20 -21.76 -6.80 18.31
N LEU A 21 -20.76 -6.37 19.09
CA LEU A 21 -19.37 -6.39 18.64
C LEU A 21 -18.84 -7.81 18.42
N ILE A 22 -19.25 -8.77 19.26
CA ILE A 22 -18.91 -10.19 19.04
C ILE A 22 -19.40 -10.67 17.68
N VAL A 23 -20.65 -10.36 17.33
CA VAL A 23 -21.23 -10.77 16.04
C VAL A 23 -20.56 -10.00 14.89
N ALA A 24 -20.30 -8.70 15.06
CA ALA A 24 -19.68 -7.84 14.06
C ALA A 24 -18.25 -8.29 13.70
N PHE A 25 -17.42 -8.60 14.70
CA PHE A 25 -16.02 -9.04 14.55
C PHE A 25 -15.87 -10.57 14.58
N ARG A 26 -16.95 -11.33 14.40
CA ARG A 26 -16.96 -12.81 14.34
C ARG A 26 -16.28 -13.51 15.52
N GLY A 27 -16.30 -12.88 16.70
CA GLY A 27 -15.84 -13.48 17.95
C GLY A 27 -14.32 -13.58 18.12
N GLU A 28 -13.52 -12.88 17.30
CA GLU A 28 -12.08 -12.73 17.55
C GLU A 28 -11.88 -11.93 18.85
N LYS A 29 -11.51 -12.63 19.92
CA LYS A 29 -11.31 -12.04 21.25
C LYS A 29 -9.89 -12.29 21.71
N ASN A 30 -9.37 -11.34 22.48
CA ASN A 30 -8.13 -11.53 23.20
C ASN A 30 -8.33 -12.54 24.34
N LYS A 31 -7.70 -13.71 24.21
CA LYS A 31 -7.81 -14.84 25.16
C LYS A 31 -7.36 -14.51 26.59
N ASN A 32 -6.59 -13.42 26.77
CA ASN A 32 -5.97 -13.06 28.05
C ASN A 32 -6.68 -11.94 28.83
N THR A 33 -7.87 -11.53 28.41
CA THR A 33 -8.59 -10.42 29.06
C THR A 33 -9.73 -10.90 29.96
N SER A 34 -9.81 -10.37 31.18
CA SER A 34 -10.98 -10.58 32.06
C SER A 34 -12.15 -9.75 31.54
N ILE A 35 -12.94 -10.32 30.62
CA ILE A 35 -14.07 -9.66 29.96
C ILE A 35 -15.06 -9.12 31.01
N PHE A 36 -15.37 -9.92 32.03
CA PHE A 36 -16.32 -9.52 33.07
C PHE A 36 -15.85 -8.29 33.85
N PHE A 37 -14.56 -8.19 34.15
CA PHE A 37 -13.97 -7.03 34.82
C PHE A 37 -14.13 -5.78 33.97
N TRP A 38 -13.75 -5.83 32.69
CA TRP A 38 -13.83 -4.67 31.80
C TRP A 38 -15.26 -4.22 31.51
N LEU A 39 -16.20 -5.15 31.33
CA LEU A 39 -17.62 -4.81 31.21
C LEU A 39 -18.14 -4.11 32.47
N SER A 40 -17.73 -4.56 33.65
CA SER A 40 -18.09 -3.93 34.93
C SER A 40 -17.52 -2.51 35.03
N VAL A 41 -16.28 -2.30 34.59
CA VAL A 41 -15.64 -0.97 34.54
C VAL A 41 -16.42 -0.04 33.61
N ILE A 42 -16.79 -0.48 32.40
CA ILE A 42 -17.59 0.31 31.46
C ILE A 42 -18.94 0.69 32.08
N VAL A 43 -19.65 -0.27 32.68
CA VAL A 43 -20.96 -0.03 33.29
C VAL A 43 -20.88 1.01 34.40
N LEU A 44 -19.88 0.88 35.28
CA LEU A 44 -19.67 1.84 36.38
C LEU A 44 -19.33 3.23 35.83
N PHE A 45 -18.43 3.31 34.86
CA PHE A 45 -18.05 4.57 34.23
C PHE A 45 -19.25 5.25 33.56
N ASN A 46 -20.01 4.52 32.73
CA ASN A 46 -21.21 5.06 32.06
C ASN A 46 -22.25 5.56 33.07
N THR A 47 -22.41 4.86 34.20
CA THR A 47 -23.34 5.26 35.27
C THR A 47 -22.88 6.53 35.97
N LEU A 48 -21.57 6.67 36.24
CA LEU A 48 -20.99 7.89 36.81
C LEU A 48 -21.16 9.09 35.88
N VAL A 49 -20.83 8.91 34.59
CA VAL A 49 -20.94 9.97 33.58
C VAL A 49 -22.39 10.44 33.44
N ASN A 50 -23.35 9.51 33.31
CA ASN A 50 -24.77 9.85 33.20
C ASN A 50 -25.33 10.52 34.46
N ASN A 51 -24.84 10.16 35.64
CA ASN A 51 -25.26 10.81 36.89
C ASN A 51 -24.67 12.21 37.05
N PHE A 52 -23.44 12.45 36.58
CA PHE A 52 -22.76 13.75 36.73
C PHE A 52 -23.17 14.77 35.66
N LEU A 53 -23.19 14.37 34.38
CA LEU A 53 -23.50 15.25 33.25
C LEU A 53 -25.00 15.27 32.89
N GLY A 54 -25.77 14.34 33.46
CA GLY A 54 -27.18 14.12 33.15
C GLY A 54 -27.39 13.19 31.95
N LEU A 55 -28.59 12.59 31.91
CA LEU A 55 -29.04 11.74 30.81
C LEU A 55 -29.15 12.55 29.51
N ALA A 56 -28.71 11.95 28.41
CA ALA A 56 -28.73 12.54 27.07
C ALA A 56 -27.99 13.89 27.01
N ASN A 57 -26.75 13.93 27.52
CA ASN A 57 -25.82 15.04 27.35
C ASN A 57 -24.79 14.70 26.25
N ILE A 58 -24.56 15.59 25.27
CA ILE A 58 -23.61 15.38 24.17
C ILE A 58 -22.19 15.08 24.69
N ALA A 59 -21.72 15.83 25.69
CA ALA A 59 -20.39 15.64 26.26
C ALA A 59 -20.29 14.26 26.94
N GLY A 60 -21.36 13.85 27.64
CA GLY A 60 -21.44 12.50 28.23
C GLY A 60 -21.44 11.40 27.17
N PHE A 61 -22.19 11.57 26.09
CA PHE A 61 -22.22 10.63 24.97
C PHE A 61 -20.83 10.44 24.34
N ILE A 62 -20.12 11.54 24.02
CA ILE A 62 -18.77 11.48 23.45
C ILE A 62 -17.81 10.78 24.41
N LEU A 63 -17.88 11.09 25.70
CA LEU A 63 -17.01 10.50 26.72
C LEU A 63 -17.27 8.99 26.87
N ILE A 64 -18.54 8.57 26.88
CA ILE A 64 -18.94 7.15 26.93
C ILE A 64 -18.47 6.42 25.67
N LEU A 65 -18.71 6.98 24.49
CA LEU A 65 -18.30 6.35 23.23
C LEU A 65 -16.78 6.19 23.14
N THR A 66 -16.02 7.22 23.47
CA THR A 66 -14.55 7.19 23.40
C THR A 66 -13.94 6.22 24.42
N SER A 67 -14.43 6.24 25.67
CA SER A 67 -13.98 5.31 26.72
C SER A 67 -14.35 3.85 26.40
N MET A 68 -15.57 3.59 25.94
CA MET A 68 -16.01 2.26 25.50
C MET A 68 -15.16 1.77 24.33
N SER A 69 -14.85 2.64 23.36
CA SER A 69 -14.00 2.28 22.21
C SER A 69 -12.60 1.87 22.65
N PHE A 70 -12.03 2.56 23.63
CA PHE A 70 -10.71 2.23 24.18
C PHE A 70 -10.72 0.89 24.92
N ILE A 71 -11.73 0.63 25.74
CA ILE A 71 -11.82 -0.62 26.50
C ILE A 71 -12.12 -1.80 25.56
N PHE A 72 -13.03 -1.64 24.60
CA PHE A 72 -13.31 -2.70 23.64
C PHE A 72 -12.12 -2.99 22.71
N LYS A 73 -11.26 -2.00 22.42
CA LYS A 73 -9.96 -2.23 21.76
C LYS A 73 -9.11 -3.25 22.49
N LEU A 74 -9.04 -3.14 23.82
CA LEU A 74 -8.28 -4.11 24.63
C LEU A 74 -8.87 -5.52 24.54
N ILE A 75 -10.19 -5.64 24.40
CA ILE A 75 -10.91 -6.93 24.38
C ILE A 75 -10.83 -7.61 23.00
N PHE A 76 -11.01 -6.87 21.91
CA PHE A 76 -11.11 -7.42 20.55
C PHE A 76 -9.77 -7.42 19.78
N ASN A 77 -8.72 -6.75 20.29
CA ASN A 77 -7.42 -6.61 19.61
C ASN A 77 -7.52 -6.03 18.19
N GLU A 78 -8.53 -5.20 17.95
CA GLU A 78 -8.80 -4.52 16.68
C GLU A 78 -8.36 -3.05 16.75
N GLU A 79 -8.28 -2.39 15.60
CA GLU A 79 -7.95 -0.96 15.57
C GLU A 79 -9.00 -0.10 16.29
N PHE A 80 -8.54 0.97 16.95
CA PHE A 80 -9.43 1.89 17.66
C PHE A 80 -10.53 2.44 16.76
N LEU A 81 -10.18 2.81 15.52
CA LEU A 81 -11.10 3.43 14.58
C LEU A 81 -12.21 2.45 14.16
N SER A 82 -11.86 1.19 13.88
CA SER A 82 -12.84 0.17 13.49
C SER A 82 -13.84 -0.12 14.63
N ILE A 83 -13.36 -0.22 15.87
CA ILE A 83 -14.22 -0.39 17.04
C ILE A 83 -15.08 0.85 17.27
N PHE A 84 -14.50 2.04 17.16
CA PHE A 84 -15.21 3.30 17.34
C PHE A 84 -16.36 3.43 16.34
N ILE A 85 -16.12 3.15 15.06
CA ILE A 85 -17.15 3.15 14.01
C ILE A 85 -18.21 2.09 14.29
N ALA A 86 -17.81 0.86 14.63
CA ALA A 86 -18.75 -0.22 14.93
C ALA A 86 -19.64 0.11 16.13
N LEU A 87 -19.07 0.60 17.23
CA LEU A 87 -19.82 1.03 18.41
C LEU A 87 -20.79 2.15 18.09
N LEU A 88 -20.35 3.13 17.30
CA LEU A 88 -21.19 4.26 16.93
C LEU A 88 -22.37 3.81 16.03
N ILE A 89 -22.15 2.88 15.11
CA ILE A 89 -23.25 2.24 14.35
C ILE A 89 -24.19 1.47 15.28
N GLY A 90 -23.64 0.70 16.23
CA GLY A 90 -24.42 -0.04 17.22
C GLY A 90 -25.27 0.87 18.10
N MET A 91 -24.74 2.01 18.55
CA MET A 91 -25.45 3.01 19.33
C MET A 91 -26.54 3.70 18.51
N ILE A 92 -26.25 4.09 17.26
CA ILE A 92 -27.26 4.62 16.32
C ILE A 92 -28.41 3.63 16.15
N PHE A 93 -28.09 2.36 15.94
CA PHE A 93 -29.08 1.31 15.77
C PHE A 93 -29.91 1.10 17.06
N MET A 94 -29.26 1.11 18.22
CA MET A 94 -29.94 1.00 19.50
C MET A 94 -30.89 2.19 19.76
N PHE A 95 -30.44 3.43 19.55
CA PHE A 95 -31.26 4.63 19.77
C PHE A 95 -32.42 4.76 18.78
N THR A 96 -32.22 4.35 17.52
CA THR A 96 -33.31 4.32 16.54
C THR A 96 -34.40 3.33 16.94
N LEU A 97 -34.05 2.16 17.45
CA LEU A 97 -35.02 1.20 17.98
C LEU A 97 -35.75 1.73 19.23
N GLU A 98 -35.05 2.41 20.13
CA GLU A 98 -35.67 3.09 21.28
C GLU A 98 -36.67 4.16 20.82
N LEU A 99 -36.30 4.98 19.83
CA LEU A 99 -37.19 6.00 19.30
C LEU A 99 -38.43 5.39 18.64
N VAL A 100 -38.26 4.34 17.83
CA VAL A 100 -39.38 3.64 17.16
C VAL A 100 -40.33 3.03 18.19
N THR A 101 -39.79 2.32 19.18
CA THR A 101 -40.60 1.66 20.21
C THR A 101 -41.32 2.65 21.12
N ALA A 102 -40.66 3.76 21.50
CA ALA A 102 -41.28 4.83 22.26
C ALA A 102 -42.47 5.44 21.49
N ASN A 103 -42.30 5.73 20.20
CA ASN A 103 -43.38 6.27 19.37
C ASN A 103 -44.54 5.27 19.20
N LEU A 104 -44.25 3.99 19.01
CA LEU A 104 -45.27 2.94 18.92
C LEU A 104 -46.10 2.86 20.20
N ILE A 105 -45.45 2.87 21.37
CA ILE A 105 -46.13 2.83 22.67
C ILE A 105 -46.98 4.08 22.87
N ILE A 106 -46.45 5.27 22.55
CA ILE A 106 -47.20 6.52 22.62
C ILE A 106 -48.45 6.47 21.76
N TYR A 107 -48.33 5.99 20.53
CA TYR A 107 -49.46 5.91 19.60
C TYR A 107 -50.52 4.90 20.06
N ILE A 108 -50.10 3.68 20.43
CA ILE A 108 -51.01 2.59 20.84
C ILE A 108 -51.78 2.95 22.11
N PHE A 109 -51.08 3.48 23.11
CA PHE A 109 -51.67 3.78 24.43
C PHE A 109 -52.16 5.23 24.57
N LYS A 110 -52.01 6.05 23.53
CA LYS A 110 -52.40 7.49 23.50
C LYS A 110 -51.82 8.28 24.69
N LEU A 111 -50.53 8.08 24.93
CA LEU A 111 -49.81 8.64 26.08
C LEU A 111 -49.08 9.93 25.71
N THR A 112 -48.73 10.75 26.71
CA THR A 112 -47.81 11.87 26.51
C THR A 112 -46.36 11.39 26.51
N PRO A 113 -45.42 12.05 25.80
CA PRO A 113 -44.02 11.65 25.74
C PRO A 113 -43.33 11.68 27.08
N LEU A 114 -43.65 12.68 27.89
CA LEU A 114 -43.12 12.83 29.24
C LEU A 114 -43.42 11.60 30.10
N LEU A 115 -44.62 11.05 29.99
CA LEU A 115 -45.03 9.88 30.76
C LEU A 115 -44.24 8.64 30.33
N VAL A 116 -43.90 8.47 29.05
CA VAL A 116 -43.07 7.35 28.58
C VAL A 116 -41.58 7.52 28.96
N LEU A 117 -41.13 8.76 29.19
CA LEU A 117 -39.76 9.05 29.65
C LEU A 117 -39.58 8.87 31.17
N GLU A 118 -40.65 8.99 31.95
CA GLU A 118 -40.66 8.74 33.39
C GLU A 118 -40.65 7.23 33.72
N LEU A 119 -40.16 6.86 34.90
CA LEU A 119 -40.10 5.46 35.35
C LEU A 119 -41.51 4.92 35.62
N ASN A 120 -42.12 4.33 34.60
CA ASN A 120 -43.40 3.64 34.68
C ASN A 120 -43.40 2.32 33.89
N ILE A 121 -44.54 1.63 33.90
CA ILE A 121 -44.71 0.36 33.17
C ILE A 121 -44.48 0.50 31.66
N TYR A 122 -44.86 1.64 31.08
CA TYR A 122 -44.70 1.90 29.64
C TYR A 122 -43.24 2.09 29.24
N LYS A 123 -42.42 2.74 30.07
CA LYS A 123 -40.97 2.85 29.86
C LYS A 123 -40.29 1.49 29.94
N ILE A 124 -40.67 0.66 30.92
CA ILE A 124 -40.14 -0.70 31.06
C ILE A 124 -40.52 -1.53 29.83
N LEU A 125 -41.77 -1.47 29.38
CA LEU A 125 -42.23 -2.10 28.14
C LEU A 125 -41.43 -1.62 26.92
N ALA A 126 -41.18 -0.31 26.79
CA ALA A 126 -40.40 0.27 25.70
C ALA A 126 -38.97 -0.29 25.67
N ILE A 127 -38.30 -0.33 26.84
CA ILE A 127 -36.95 -0.88 26.97
C ILE A 127 -36.93 -2.37 26.61
N ILE A 128 -37.87 -3.17 27.11
CA ILE A 128 -37.91 -4.61 26.81
C ILE A 128 -38.07 -4.85 25.30
N ILE A 129 -38.99 -4.13 24.65
CA ILE A 129 -39.24 -4.28 23.22
C ILE A 129 -38.04 -3.79 22.40
N SER A 130 -37.45 -2.63 22.75
CA SER A 130 -36.32 -2.07 22.00
C SER A 130 -35.07 -2.93 22.10
N LYS A 131 -34.72 -3.39 23.31
CA LYS A 131 -33.54 -4.22 23.57
C LYS A 131 -33.72 -5.64 23.04
N GLY A 132 -34.93 -6.20 23.13
CA GLY A 132 -35.27 -7.49 22.51
C GLY A 132 -35.15 -7.43 20.98
N SER A 133 -35.67 -6.36 20.36
CA SER A 133 -35.54 -6.13 18.92
C SER A 133 -34.08 -5.97 18.49
N PHE A 134 -33.28 -5.22 19.25
CA PHE A 134 -31.86 -5.05 19.00
C PHE A 134 -31.11 -6.40 19.00
N PHE A 135 -31.38 -7.24 20.00
CA PHE A 135 -30.79 -8.58 20.10
C PHE A 135 -31.19 -9.46 18.91
N LEU A 136 -32.48 -9.55 18.58
CA LEU A 136 -32.98 -10.39 17.48
C LEU A 136 -32.42 -9.96 16.13
N ILE A 137 -32.41 -8.66 15.84
CA ILE A 137 -31.91 -8.14 14.56
C ILE A 137 -30.39 -8.36 14.48
N THR A 138 -29.66 -8.11 15.56
CA THR A 138 -28.22 -8.40 15.62
C THR A 138 -27.94 -9.88 15.34
N HIS A 139 -28.69 -10.79 15.97
CA HIS A 139 -28.49 -12.22 15.79
C HIS A 139 -28.89 -12.71 14.39
N CYS A 140 -30.00 -12.24 13.82
CA CYS A 140 -30.53 -12.75 12.55
C CYS A 140 -29.93 -12.07 11.31
N TRP A 141 -29.66 -10.77 11.39
CA TRP A 141 -29.24 -9.95 10.25
C TRP A 141 -27.73 -9.73 10.24
N ILE A 142 -27.16 -9.25 11.35
CA ILE A 142 -25.75 -8.85 11.38
C ILE A 142 -24.83 -10.07 11.20
N SER A 143 -25.20 -11.22 11.80
CA SER A 143 -24.46 -12.49 11.65
C SER A 143 -24.30 -12.95 10.20
N LYS A 144 -25.20 -12.54 9.30
CA LYS A 144 -25.20 -12.94 7.88
C LYS A 144 -24.55 -11.90 6.97
N THR A 145 -24.24 -10.71 7.48
CA THR A 145 -23.73 -9.60 6.66
C THR A 145 -22.23 -9.44 6.82
N SER A 146 -21.51 -9.30 5.71
CA SER A 146 -20.10 -8.90 5.70
C SER A 146 -19.92 -7.37 5.83
N PHE A 147 -20.88 -6.67 6.45
CA PHE A 147 -20.85 -5.21 6.49
C PHE A 147 -19.68 -4.67 7.32
N PHE A 148 -19.27 -5.39 8.36
CA PHE A 148 -18.21 -4.92 9.27
C PHE A 148 -16.80 -5.18 8.78
N SER A 149 -16.58 -6.15 7.89
CA SER A 149 -15.28 -6.34 7.24
C SER A 149 -14.87 -5.16 6.35
N TYR A 150 -15.82 -4.27 6.01
CA TYR A 150 -15.54 -3.05 5.25
C TYR A 150 -14.87 -1.95 6.10
N PHE A 151 -14.99 -1.99 7.43
CA PHE A 151 -14.43 -0.96 8.34
C PHE A 151 -13.03 -1.29 8.85
N GLN A 152 -12.45 -2.42 8.42
CA GLN A 152 -11.06 -2.79 8.67
C GLN A 152 -10.10 -2.17 7.63
N TYR A 153 -10.63 -1.46 6.61
CA TYR A 153 -9.82 -0.77 5.60
C TYR A 153 -9.49 0.67 6.05
N GLU A 154 -8.25 1.11 5.83
CA GLU A 154 -7.75 2.45 6.20
C GLU A 154 -8.54 3.60 5.55
N GLY A 155 -9.17 3.34 4.40
CA GLY A 155 -10.07 4.25 3.68
C GLY A 155 -11.36 4.62 4.42
N SER A 156 -11.69 3.93 5.52
CA SER A 156 -12.95 4.12 6.25
C SER A 156 -13.07 5.42 7.06
N ARG A 157 -12.03 6.26 7.10
CA ARG A 157 -12.01 7.51 7.89
C ARG A 157 -13.15 8.49 7.58
N PRO A 158 -13.52 8.77 6.32
CA PRO A 158 -14.66 9.65 6.01
C PRO A 158 -15.99 9.09 6.52
N ILE A 159 -16.09 7.77 6.64
CA ILE A 159 -17.32 7.10 7.06
C ILE A 159 -17.62 7.35 8.54
N ALA A 160 -16.58 7.42 9.38
CA ALA A 160 -16.73 7.79 10.79
C ALA A 160 -17.44 9.15 10.96
N PHE A 161 -17.09 10.14 10.14
CA PHE A 161 -17.71 11.46 10.17
C PHE A 161 -19.19 11.43 9.74
N ILE A 162 -19.53 10.64 8.73
CA ILE A 162 -20.92 10.49 8.26
C ILE A 162 -21.80 9.89 9.37
N PHE A 163 -21.32 8.85 10.05
CA PHE A 163 -22.10 8.27 11.14
C PHE A 163 -22.11 9.17 12.38
N LEU A 164 -21.02 9.89 12.70
CA LEU A 164 -21.04 10.90 13.77
C LEU A 164 -22.12 11.95 13.50
N PHE A 165 -22.22 12.44 12.26
CA PHE A 165 -23.28 13.36 11.87
C PHE A 165 -24.69 12.74 12.03
N ASN A 166 -24.86 11.47 11.68
CA ASN A 166 -26.11 10.75 11.91
C ASN A 166 -26.47 10.67 13.41
N SER A 167 -25.49 10.39 14.28
CA SER A 167 -25.71 10.34 15.73
C SER A 167 -26.19 11.68 16.30
N ILE A 168 -25.72 12.80 15.75
CA ILE A 168 -26.17 14.16 16.12
C ILE A 168 -27.64 14.37 15.72
N ILE A 169 -28.05 13.90 14.54
CA ILE A 169 -29.45 14.03 14.08
C ILE A 169 -30.40 13.22 14.97
N ILE A 170 -30.03 11.98 15.32
CA ILE A 170 -30.82 11.16 16.25
C ILE A 170 -30.90 11.82 17.62
N TYR A 171 -29.77 12.34 18.11
CA TYR A 171 -29.73 13.07 19.36
C TYR A 171 -30.62 14.32 19.35
N MET A 172 -30.59 15.09 18.25
CA MET A 172 -31.46 16.25 18.07
C MET A 172 -32.95 15.87 18.05
N ALA A 173 -33.29 14.76 17.39
CA ALA A 173 -34.64 14.18 17.44
C ALA A 173 -35.08 13.82 18.87
N PHE A 174 -34.18 13.24 19.66
CA PHE A 174 -34.44 12.90 21.06
C PHE A 174 -34.63 14.14 21.95
N ILE A 175 -33.83 15.20 21.74
CA ILE A 175 -34.02 16.48 22.42
C ILE A 175 -35.40 17.06 22.11
N LEU A 176 -35.79 17.10 20.82
CA LEU A 176 -37.10 17.62 20.43
C LEU A 176 -38.24 16.86 21.13
N TYR A 177 -38.09 15.54 21.27
CA TYR A 177 -39.01 14.68 22.01
C TYR A 177 -39.15 15.03 23.50
N ARG A 178 -38.07 15.46 24.13
CA ARG A 178 -38.05 15.82 25.55
C ARG A 178 -38.77 17.15 25.84
N TYR A 179 -38.73 18.11 24.91
CA TYR A 179 -39.21 19.47 25.15
C TYR A 179 -40.59 19.79 24.56
N ILE A 180 -41.06 19.03 23.57
CA ILE A 180 -42.37 19.23 22.97
C ILE A 180 -43.45 18.54 23.83
N LYS A 181 -44.47 19.31 24.25
CA LYS A 181 -45.66 18.76 24.92
C LYS A 181 -46.71 18.40 23.87
N ILE A 182 -47.10 17.13 23.83
CA ILE A 182 -48.23 16.68 23.00
C ILE A 182 -49.52 17.24 23.59
N SER A 183 -50.20 18.06 22.80
CA SER A 183 -51.49 18.67 23.12
C SER A 183 -52.56 18.36 22.08
N SER A 184 -52.16 17.94 20.89
CA SER A 184 -53.05 17.73 19.74
C SER A 184 -52.71 16.46 18.95
N TYR A 185 -53.66 15.99 18.13
CA TYR A 185 -53.41 14.91 17.17
C TYR A 185 -52.30 15.25 16.16
N ILE A 186 -52.12 16.53 15.86
CA ILE A 186 -51.06 17.03 14.96
C ILE A 186 -49.68 16.69 15.54
N ASP A 187 -49.49 16.78 16.85
CA ASP A 187 -48.20 16.50 17.50
C ASP A 187 -47.77 15.03 17.31
N TYR A 188 -48.71 14.08 17.34
CA TYR A 188 -48.44 12.66 17.05
C TYR A 188 -47.95 12.47 15.60
N ILE A 189 -48.57 13.17 14.64
CA ILE A 189 -48.15 13.11 13.22
C ILE A 189 -46.74 13.70 13.07
N VAL A 190 -46.43 14.81 13.77
CA VAL A 190 -45.10 15.43 13.74
C VAL A 190 -44.03 14.47 14.27
N PHE A 191 -44.28 13.78 15.37
CA PHE A 191 -43.32 12.82 15.91
C PHE A 191 -43.13 11.58 15.04
N PHE A 192 -44.22 11.06 14.48
CA PHE A 192 -44.17 9.95 13.54
C PHE A 192 -43.37 10.34 12.28
N THR A 193 -43.64 11.50 11.71
CA THR A 193 -42.91 11.99 10.52
C THR A 193 -41.44 12.23 10.83
N LEU A 194 -41.11 12.83 11.98
CA LEU A 194 -39.72 13.03 12.41
C LEU A 194 -38.96 11.71 12.57
N THR A 195 -39.60 10.69 13.17
CA THR A 195 -39.01 9.36 13.32
C THR A 195 -38.78 8.69 11.97
N MET A 196 -39.76 8.80 11.05
CA MET A 196 -39.61 8.28 9.68
C MET A 196 -38.49 9.00 8.93
N CYS A 197 -38.34 10.32 9.08
CA CYS A 197 -37.23 11.08 8.51
C CYS A 197 -35.87 10.58 9.02
N VAL A 198 -35.74 10.31 10.33
CA VAL A 198 -34.51 9.77 10.93
C VAL A 198 -34.17 8.38 10.36
N ILE A 199 -35.18 7.51 10.20
CA ILE A 199 -34.99 6.17 9.62
C ILE A 199 -34.56 6.28 8.16
N LEU A 200 -35.26 7.09 7.35
CA LEU A 200 -34.93 7.31 5.94
C LEU A 200 -33.53 7.87 5.78
N PHE A 201 -33.15 8.86 6.59
CA PHE A 201 -31.81 9.45 6.56
C PHE A 201 -30.73 8.44 6.93
N SER A 202 -30.97 7.61 7.95
CA SER A 202 -30.05 6.54 8.36
C SER A 202 -29.90 5.46 7.28
N TRP A 203 -30.99 5.13 6.58
CA TRP A 203 -30.96 4.19 5.48
C TRP A 203 -30.23 4.74 4.25
N LEU A 204 -30.42 6.02 3.91
CA LEU A 204 -29.67 6.70 2.86
C LEU A 204 -28.18 6.73 3.15
N ILE A 205 -27.79 7.02 4.39
CA ILE A 205 -26.39 6.97 4.84
C ILE A 205 -25.81 5.57 4.64
N TYR A 206 -26.53 4.52 5.06
CA TYR A 206 -26.08 3.14 4.85
C TYR A 206 -25.84 2.82 3.36
N ILE A 207 -26.75 3.21 2.47
CA ILE A 207 -26.59 3.02 1.02
C ILE A 207 -25.38 3.78 0.48
N PHE A 208 -25.22 5.05 0.90
CA PHE A 208 -24.13 5.90 0.45
C PHE A 208 -22.78 5.35 0.92
N THR A 209 -22.66 4.98 2.19
CA THR A 209 -21.47 4.32 2.75
C THR A 209 -21.11 3.05 2.00
N LYS A 210 -22.09 2.18 1.72
CA LYS A 210 -21.84 0.94 0.96
C LYS A 210 -21.30 1.23 -0.44
N LYS A 211 -21.80 2.28 -1.10
CA LYS A 211 -21.34 2.70 -2.42
C LYS A 211 -19.94 3.32 -2.36
N MET A 212 -19.67 4.18 -1.39
CA MET A 212 -18.35 4.81 -1.18
C MET A 212 -17.26 3.76 -0.98
N VAL A 213 -17.47 2.81 -0.06
CA VAL A 213 -16.49 1.73 0.18
C VAL A 213 -16.23 0.92 -1.09
N LYS A 214 -17.30 0.54 -1.81
CA LYS A 214 -17.15 -0.23 -3.04
C LYS A 214 -16.35 0.54 -4.10
N GLN A 215 -16.54 1.85 -4.18
CA GLN A 215 -15.81 2.71 -5.11
C GLN A 215 -14.33 2.81 -4.72
N GLU A 216 -14.02 3.00 -3.45
CA GLU A 216 -12.65 3.08 -2.96
C GLU A 216 -11.87 1.78 -3.22
N GLN A 217 -12.49 0.63 -2.97
CA GLN A 217 -11.90 -0.68 -3.31
C GLN A 217 -11.65 -0.84 -4.82
N GLN A 218 -12.54 -0.30 -5.66
CA GLN A 218 -12.35 -0.31 -7.12
C GLN A 218 -11.19 0.60 -7.53
N GLU A 219 -11.04 1.77 -6.90
CA GLU A 219 -9.94 2.69 -7.17
C GLU A 219 -8.58 2.10 -6.79
N GLU A 220 -8.48 1.44 -5.62
CA GLU A 220 -7.26 0.72 -5.22
C GLU A 220 -6.91 -0.40 -6.20
N PHE A 221 -7.89 -1.20 -6.60
CA PHE A 221 -7.70 -2.26 -7.59
C PHE A 221 -7.23 -1.71 -8.95
N MET A 222 -7.78 -0.56 -9.38
CA MET A 222 -7.34 0.11 -10.60
C MET A 222 -5.91 0.65 -10.50
N LYS A 223 -5.50 1.21 -9.35
CA LYS A 223 -4.10 1.64 -9.14
C LYS A 223 -3.12 0.49 -9.27
N ILE A 224 -3.44 -0.68 -8.72
CA ILE A 224 -2.61 -1.88 -8.85
C ILE A 224 -2.50 -2.29 -10.32
N LYS A 225 -3.61 -2.32 -11.05
CA LYS A 225 -3.61 -2.65 -12.50
C LYS A 225 -2.82 -1.67 -13.35
N ILE A 226 -2.90 -0.37 -13.07
CA ILE A 226 -2.13 0.65 -13.80
C ILE A 226 -0.63 0.40 -13.61
N LYS A 227 -0.20 0.14 -12.37
CA LYS A 227 1.21 -0.16 -12.06
C LYS A 227 1.70 -1.42 -12.79
N GLU A 228 0.86 -2.46 -12.88
CA GLU A 228 1.19 -3.67 -13.63
C GLU A 228 1.32 -3.39 -15.14
N TYR A 229 0.40 -2.62 -15.71
CA TYR A 229 0.45 -2.20 -17.11
C TYR A 229 1.68 -1.34 -17.43
N GLU A 230 2.06 -0.42 -16.54
CA GLU A 230 3.29 0.39 -16.66
C GLU A 230 4.54 -0.50 -16.66
N ASN A 231 4.61 -1.50 -15.77
CA ASN A 231 5.70 -2.46 -15.76
C ASN A 231 5.75 -3.27 -17.07
N GLN A 232 4.61 -3.78 -17.55
CA GLN A 232 4.54 -4.51 -18.81
C GLN A 232 5.01 -3.67 -20.00
N ASN A 233 4.56 -2.42 -20.10
CA ASN A 233 5.01 -1.49 -21.14
C ASN A 233 6.51 -1.21 -21.06
N PHE A 234 7.06 -1.10 -19.86
CA PHE A 234 8.50 -0.95 -19.67
C PHE A 234 9.27 -2.16 -20.25
N TYR A 235 8.81 -3.39 -20.01
CA TYR A 235 9.41 -4.59 -20.59
C TYR A 235 9.29 -4.64 -22.11
N ILE A 236 8.11 -4.30 -22.66
CA ILE A 236 7.89 -4.26 -24.11
C ILE A 236 8.84 -3.27 -24.76
N LYS A 237 8.96 -2.04 -24.22
CA LYS A 237 9.85 -1.02 -24.75
C LYS A 237 11.31 -1.47 -24.76
N ASN A 238 11.79 -2.07 -23.67
CA ASN A 238 13.16 -2.60 -23.64
C ASN A 238 13.36 -3.77 -24.63
N MET A 239 12.33 -4.59 -24.84
CA MET A 239 12.39 -5.67 -25.83
C MET A 239 12.44 -5.12 -27.26
N GLU A 240 11.73 -4.02 -27.55
CA GLU A 240 11.82 -3.32 -28.83
C GLU A 240 13.24 -2.79 -29.08
N ASP A 241 13.88 -2.19 -28.08
CA ASP A 241 15.27 -1.72 -28.18
C ASP A 241 16.24 -2.87 -28.47
N VAL A 242 16.06 -4.03 -27.82
CA VAL A 242 16.85 -5.23 -28.11
C VAL A 242 16.61 -5.72 -29.54
N LEU A 243 15.36 -5.76 -30.00
CA LEU A 243 15.03 -6.16 -31.37
C LEU A 243 15.61 -5.18 -32.41
N GLN A 244 15.63 -3.88 -32.13
CA GLN A 244 16.28 -2.90 -33.00
C GLN A 244 17.79 -3.16 -33.10
N ASN A 245 18.47 -3.43 -31.98
CA ASN A 245 19.88 -3.79 -31.98
C ASN A 245 20.17 -5.07 -32.79
N ILE A 246 19.33 -6.10 -32.66
CA ILE A 246 19.45 -7.33 -33.46
C ILE A 246 19.27 -7.03 -34.95
N ARG A 247 18.32 -6.16 -35.32
CA ARG A 247 18.10 -5.76 -36.73
C ARG A 247 19.31 -5.02 -37.29
N ALA A 248 19.90 -4.11 -36.52
CA ALA A 248 21.12 -3.40 -36.91
C ALA A 248 22.28 -4.37 -37.13
N GLN A 249 22.53 -5.28 -36.18
CA GLN A 249 23.56 -6.33 -36.33
C GLN A 249 23.33 -7.21 -37.57
N ARG A 250 22.08 -7.61 -37.84
CA ARG A 250 21.76 -8.39 -39.03
C ARG A 250 22.03 -7.63 -40.33
N HIS A 251 21.72 -6.33 -40.35
CA HIS A 251 21.99 -5.47 -41.49
C HIS A 251 23.49 -5.39 -41.77
N ASP A 252 24.30 -5.16 -40.73
CA ASP A 252 25.76 -5.08 -40.87
C ASP A 252 26.36 -6.42 -41.31
N PHE A 253 25.88 -7.53 -40.75
CA PHE A 253 26.27 -8.87 -41.19
C PHE A 253 25.96 -9.10 -42.67
N ASN A 254 24.75 -8.75 -43.13
CA ASN A 254 24.38 -8.87 -44.54
C ASN A 254 25.25 -8.00 -45.46
N ASN A 255 25.67 -6.82 -44.99
CA ASN A 255 26.61 -5.98 -45.72
C ASN A 255 27.98 -6.66 -45.85
N HIS A 256 28.52 -7.22 -44.76
CA HIS A 256 29.77 -7.97 -44.80
C HIS A 256 29.70 -9.15 -45.77
N VAL A 257 28.60 -9.92 -45.75
CA VAL A 257 28.38 -11.03 -46.68
C VAL A 257 28.28 -10.55 -48.13
N SER A 258 27.58 -9.43 -48.37
CA SER A 258 27.43 -8.85 -49.72
C SER A 258 28.75 -8.34 -50.27
N THR A 259 29.56 -7.66 -49.46
CA THR A 259 30.91 -7.21 -49.83
C THR A 259 31.79 -8.40 -50.15
N LEU A 260 31.77 -9.44 -49.32
CA LEU A 260 32.55 -10.64 -49.56
C LEU A 260 32.15 -11.34 -50.86
N TYR A 261 30.84 -11.50 -51.10
CA TYR A 261 30.31 -12.07 -52.33
C TYR A 261 30.75 -11.26 -53.56
N GLY A 262 30.69 -9.93 -53.50
CA GLY A 262 31.14 -9.05 -54.58
C GLY A 262 32.64 -9.19 -54.88
N LEU A 263 33.49 -9.27 -53.86
CA LEU A 263 34.93 -9.48 -54.03
C LEU A 263 35.24 -10.85 -54.65
N ILE A 264 34.52 -11.90 -54.24
CA ILE A 264 34.66 -13.24 -54.84
C ILE A 264 34.19 -13.24 -56.30
N TYR A 265 33.03 -12.65 -56.60
CA TYR A 265 32.47 -12.60 -57.95
C TYR A 265 33.38 -11.86 -58.95
N LEU A 266 34.10 -10.84 -58.47
CA LEU A 266 35.08 -10.09 -59.26
C LEU A 266 36.46 -10.78 -59.35
N ASN A 267 36.59 -12.04 -58.90
CA ASN A 267 37.84 -12.80 -58.81
C ASN A 267 38.96 -12.08 -58.01
N LYS A 268 38.59 -11.22 -57.06
CA LYS A 268 39.52 -10.46 -56.22
C LYS A 268 39.86 -11.20 -54.92
N PHE A 269 40.43 -12.39 -55.06
CA PHE A 269 40.62 -13.32 -53.95
C PHE A 269 41.54 -12.77 -52.83
N GLU A 270 42.60 -12.03 -53.17
CA GLU A 270 43.49 -11.43 -52.14
C GLU A 270 42.80 -10.30 -51.36
N GLU A 271 41.94 -9.49 -52.00
CA GLU A 271 41.15 -8.45 -51.32
C GLU A 271 40.07 -9.07 -50.43
N ALA A 272 39.40 -10.15 -50.89
CA ALA A 272 38.45 -10.91 -50.08
C ALA A 272 39.12 -11.55 -48.85
N LYS A 273 40.32 -12.13 -49.04
CA LYS A 273 41.14 -12.70 -47.96
C LYS A 273 41.56 -11.64 -46.95
N LYS A 274 42.01 -10.46 -47.42
CA LYS A 274 42.33 -9.32 -46.56
C LYS A 274 41.11 -8.79 -45.80
N TYR A 275 39.94 -8.76 -46.43
CA TYR A 275 38.68 -8.34 -45.81
C TYR A 275 38.22 -9.31 -44.72
N ILE A 276 38.24 -10.62 -44.98
CA ILE A 276 37.97 -11.66 -43.97
C ILE A 276 39.00 -11.59 -42.85
N LEU A 277 40.30 -11.39 -43.15
CA LEU A 277 41.33 -11.30 -42.12
C LEU A 277 41.18 -10.04 -41.26
N GLY A 278 40.74 -8.91 -41.81
CA GLY A 278 40.39 -7.72 -41.01
C GLY A 278 39.19 -7.98 -40.10
N LEU A 279 38.13 -8.60 -40.63
CA LEU A 279 36.99 -9.08 -39.84
C LEU A 279 37.41 -10.11 -38.78
N ALA A 280 38.34 -10.99 -39.11
CA ALA A 280 38.82 -12.05 -38.23
C ALA A 280 39.87 -11.55 -37.22
N GLU A 281 40.63 -10.49 -37.49
CA GLU A 281 41.50 -9.82 -36.53
C GLU A 281 40.65 -9.12 -35.47
N ASP A 282 39.59 -8.42 -35.87
CA ASP A 282 38.56 -7.89 -34.97
C ASP A 282 37.91 -9.00 -34.10
N VAL A 283 37.68 -10.19 -34.68
CA VAL A 283 37.14 -11.36 -33.94
C VAL A 283 38.22 -12.11 -33.14
N SER A 284 39.50 -12.05 -33.53
CA SER A 284 40.58 -12.76 -32.85
C SER A 284 41.09 -12.02 -31.61
N ILE A 285 40.92 -10.70 -31.56
CA ILE A 285 41.02 -9.92 -30.32
C ILE A 285 39.90 -10.33 -29.34
N ALA A 286 38.75 -10.79 -29.86
CA ALA A 286 37.65 -11.34 -29.08
C ALA A 286 37.86 -12.82 -28.61
N ASN A 287 38.95 -13.51 -29.00
CA ASN A 287 39.18 -14.95 -28.72
C ASN A 287 39.47 -15.33 -27.25
N LYS A 288 39.24 -14.43 -26.28
CA LYS A 288 39.09 -14.84 -24.88
C LYS A 288 37.67 -14.55 -24.45
N ILE A 289 36.71 -15.35 -24.91
CA ILE A 289 35.34 -15.26 -24.40
C ILE A 289 35.41 -15.44 -22.89
N VAL A 290 35.00 -14.42 -22.14
CA VAL A 290 34.86 -14.53 -20.69
C VAL A 290 33.50 -15.15 -20.43
N ASP A 291 33.49 -16.43 -20.08
CA ASP A 291 32.26 -17.11 -19.66
C ASP A 291 31.96 -16.76 -18.21
N VAL A 292 30.82 -16.09 -18.01
CA VAL A 292 30.34 -15.68 -16.69
C VAL A 292 29.33 -16.65 -16.10
N GLY A 293 28.99 -17.74 -16.80
CA GLY A 293 28.10 -18.80 -16.32
C GLY A 293 26.63 -18.67 -16.73
N HIS A 294 26.27 -17.67 -17.55
CA HIS A 294 24.94 -17.59 -18.18
C HIS A 294 25.03 -17.05 -19.63
N PRO A 295 24.44 -17.72 -20.64
CA PRO A 295 24.65 -17.38 -22.05
C PRO A 295 24.36 -15.92 -22.43
N VAL A 296 23.26 -15.35 -21.90
CA VAL A 296 22.85 -13.97 -22.21
C VAL A 296 23.83 -12.95 -21.62
N LEU A 297 24.29 -13.17 -20.39
CA LEU A 297 25.22 -12.27 -19.71
C LEU A 297 26.64 -12.41 -20.28
N THR A 298 27.03 -13.64 -20.63
CA THR A 298 28.26 -13.92 -21.38
C THR A 298 28.25 -13.18 -22.72
N ALA A 299 27.15 -13.24 -23.49
CA ALA A 299 27.04 -12.50 -24.75
C ALA A 299 27.13 -10.98 -24.55
N LEU A 300 26.38 -10.44 -23.57
CA LEU A 300 26.37 -9.00 -23.27
C LEU A 300 27.76 -8.48 -22.88
N ILE A 301 28.42 -9.14 -21.92
CA ILE A 301 29.72 -8.70 -21.39
C ILE A 301 30.79 -8.78 -22.48
N ASN A 302 30.82 -9.86 -23.26
CA ASN A 302 31.78 -9.98 -24.35
C ASN A 302 31.53 -8.92 -25.45
N MET A 303 30.27 -8.66 -25.82
CA MET A 303 29.93 -7.59 -26.76
C MET A 303 30.41 -6.21 -26.28
N LYS A 304 30.23 -5.90 -24.98
CA LYS A 304 30.72 -4.63 -24.40
C LYS A 304 32.24 -4.59 -24.31
N ARG A 305 32.88 -5.70 -23.93
CA ARG A 305 34.34 -5.84 -23.91
C ARG A 305 34.96 -5.59 -25.28
N ASP A 306 34.38 -6.14 -26.34
CA ASP A 306 34.86 -5.91 -27.70
C ASP A 306 34.74 -4.44 -28.12
N LYS A 307 33.69 -3.74 -27.66
CA LYS A 307 33.59 -2.28 -27.82
C LYS A 307 34.69 -1.55 -27.03
N ILE A 308 34.87 -1.88 -25.76
CA ILE A 308 35.88 -1.25 -24.88
C ILE A 308 37.30 -1.38 -25.47
N LEU A 309 37.66 -2.58 -25.95
CA LEU A 309 38.98 -2.83 -26.53
C LEU A 309 39.20 -2.07 -27.85
N ARG A 310 38.18 -1.95 -28.71
CA ARG A 310 38.26 -1.18 -29.95
C ARG A 310 38.47 0.31 -29.72
N GLU A 311 37.95 0.85 -28.62
CA GLU A 311 38.15 2.25 -28.21
C GLU A 311 39.49 2.48 -27.48
N ASN A 312 40.41 1.49 -27.47
CA ASN A 312 41.69 1.53 -26.76
C ASN A 312 41.59 1.77 -25.24
N ILE A 313 40.47 1.36 -24.63
CA ILE A 313 40.26 1.45 -23.19
C ILE A 313 40.75 0.15 -22.52
N LYS A 314 41.53 0.25 -21.45
CA LYS A 314 41.98 -0.94 -20.69
C LYS A 314 40.81 -1.53 -19.91
N MET A 315 40.59 -2.84 -20.02
CA MET A 315 39.54 -3.53 -19.26
C MET A 315 40.12 -4.57 -18.30
N ASN A 316 39.75 -4.48 -17.02
CA ASN A 316 39.88 -5.57 -16.07
C ASN A 316 38.49 -6.19 -15.83
N LEU A 317 38.39 -7.51 -15.95
CA LEU A 317 37.12 -8.23 -15.84
C LEU A 317 37.30 -9.46 -14.95
N GLU A 318 36.65 -9.45 -13.80
CA GLU A 318 36.51 -10.60 -12.90
C GLU A 318 35.01 -10.88 -12.76
N ALA A 319 34.49 -11.90 -13.43
CA ALA A 319 33.05 -12.14 -13.39
C ALA A 319 32.72 -13.62 -13.24
N GLN A 320 32.13 -13.97 -12.10
CA GLN A 320 31.68 -15.32 -11.78
C GLN A 320 30.29 -15.27 -11.16
N LEU A 321 29.29 -15.81 -11.87
CA LEU A 321 27.94 -15.94 -11.36
C LEU A 321 27.74 -17.30 -10.66
N PRO A 322 26.94 -17.36 -9.58
CA PRO A 322 26.49 -18.62 -9.02
C PRO A 322 25.51 -19.32 -9.99
N LYS A 323 25.50 -20.66 -9.98
CA LYS A 323 24.66 -21.48 -10.88
C LYS A 323 23.15 -21.29 -10.63
N ASN A 324 22.78 -20.95 -9.40
CA ASN A 324 21.39 -20.70 -9.00
C ASN A 324 21.28 -19.25 -8.53
N LEU A 325 20.64 -18.41 -9.34
CA LEU A 325 20.33 -17.02 -9.01
C LEU A 325 18.83 -16.88 -8.74
N ILE A 326 18.47 -16.15 -7.70
CA ILE A 326 17.08 -15.76 -7.44
C ILE A 326 16.65 -14.61 -8.36
N PHE A 327 17.61 -13.89 -8.96
CA PHE A 327 17.37 -12.75 -9.82
C PHE A 327 17.05 -13.16 -11.26
N GLU A 328 16.19 -12.39 -11.92
CA GLU A 328 15.98 -12.55 -13.35
C GLU A 328 17.22 -12.11 -14.14
N TYR A 329 17.67 -12.94 -15.08
CA TYR A 329 18.84 -12.63 -15.91
C TYR A 329 18.65 -11.36 -16.76
N VAL A 330 17.41 -11.02 -17.09
CA VAL A 330 17.07 -9.76 -17.79
C VAL A 330 17.41 -8.55 -16.94
N ASP A 331 17.09 -8.58 -15.64
CA ASP A 331 17.39 -7.50 -14.71
C ASP A 331 18.90 -7.32 -14.51
N LEU A 332 19.63 -8.43 -14.36
CA LEU A 332 21.11 -8.39 -14.31
C LEU A 332 21.70 -7.83 -15.61
N SER A 333 21.11 -8.17 -16.76
CA SER A 333 21.54 -7.64 -18.06
C SER A 333 21.34 -6.13 -18.15
N ILE A 334 20.23 -5.62 -17.62
CA ILE A 334 19.96 -4.17 -17.56
C ILE A 334 20.96 -3.48 -16.64
N ILE A 335 21.24 -4.04 -15.46
CA ILE A 335 22.23 -3.47 -14.52
C ILE A 335 23.61 -3.41 -15.18
N ILE A 336 24.13 -4.55 -15.63
CA ILE A 336 25.50 -4.66 -16.18
C ILE A 336 25.64 -3.84 -17.47
N GLY A 337 24.63 -3.87 -18.34
CA GLY A 337 24.61 -3.10 -19.58
C GLY A 337 24.72 -1.61 -19.31
N ASN A 338 23.88 -1.07 -18.42
CA ASN A 338 23.89 0.36 -18.08
C ASN A 338 25.19 0.78 -17.37
N LEU A 339 25.73 -0.05 -16.49
CA LEU A 339 27.00 0.25 -15.82
C LEU A 339 28.15 0.34 -16.83
N LEU A 340 28.25 -0.63 -17.74
CA LEU A 340 29.29 -0.66 -18.76
C LEU A 340 29.11 0.47 -19.79
N ASP A 341 27.88 0.79 -20.19
CA ASP A 341 27.64 1.92 -21.10
C ASP A 341 28.05 3.26 -20.49
N ASN A 342 27.70 3.49 -19.22
CA ASN A 342 28.13 4.68 -18.49
C ASN A 342 29.66 4.74 -18.36
N ALA A 343 30.30 3.61 -18.08
CA ALA A 343 31.75 3.53 -17.93
C ALA A 343 32.47 3.79 -19.26
N ILE A 344 31.98 3.20 -20.36
CA ILE A 344 32.50 3.42 -21.72
C ILE A 344 32.39 4.89 -22.09
N GLU A 345 31.19 5.47 -21.94
CA GLU A 345 30.95 6.87 -22.30
C GLU A 345 31.87 7.83 -21.53
N ALA A 346 32.03 7.63 -20.23
CA ALA A 346 32.92 8.44 -19.41
C ALA A 346 34.40 8.33 -19.84
N CYS A 347 34.82 7.15 -20.29
CA CYS A 347 36.19 6.89 -20.76
C CYS A 347 36.47 7.43 -22.17
N MET A 348 35.46 7.76 -22.97
CA MET A 348 35.64 8.35 -24.30
C MET A 348 36.05 9.84 -24.26
N ASN A 349 36.21 10.42 -23.07
CA ASN A 349 36.64 11.82 -22.96
C ASN A 349 38.12 11.97 -23.40
N PRO A 350 38.42 12.85 -24.37
CA PRO A 350 39.79 13.00 -24.91
C PRO A 350 40.81 13.53 -23.90
N ASN A 351 40.37 14.06 -22.76
CA ASN A 351 41.25 14.57 -21.69
C ASN A 351 41.73 13.47 -20.72
N ILE A 352 41.61 12.19 -21.10
CA ILE A 352 42.02 11.04 -20.29
C ILE A 352 43.16 10.31 -21.01
N ASP A 353 44.38 10.43 -20.50
CA ASP A 353 45.59 9.86 -21.16
C ASP A 353 45.66 8.32 -21.09
N SER A 354 44.94 7.68 -20.17
CA SER A 354 44.95 6.22 -19.99
C SER A 354 43.62 5.72 -19.43
N PRO A 355 42.56 5.68 -20.25
CA PRO A 355 41.24 5.27 -19.78
C PRO A 355 41.24 3.78 -19.41
N PHE A 356 40.60 3.47 -18.28
CA PHE A 356 40.39 2.10 -17.83
C PHE A 356 38.97 1.90 -17.28
N ILE A 357 38.51 0.65 -17.38
CA ILE A 357 37.26 0.14 -16.81
C ILE A 357 37.57 -1.17 -16.09
N GLU A 358 37.08 -1.30 -14.87
CA GLU A 358 37.12 -2.52 -14.08
C GLU A 358 35.68 -2.94 -13.76
N LEU A 359 35.36 -4.20 -14.06
CA LEU A 359 34.09 -4.84 -13.70
C LEU A 359 34.37 -6.08 -12.87
N VAL A 360 33.81 -6.10 -11.66
CA VAL A 360 33.88 -7.22 -10.73
C VAL A 360 32.46 -7.73 -10.46
N ILE A 361 32.21 -9.00 -10.72
CA ILE A 361 30.97 -9.71 -10.40
C ILE A 361 31.36 -10.96 -9.62
N LYS A 362 31.03 -10.98 -8.32
CA LYS A 362 31.36 -12.13 -7.46
C LYS A 362 30.37 -12.30 -6.34
N VAL A 363 30.32 -13.52 -5.82
CA VAL A 363 29.61 -13.81 -4.58
C VAL A 363 30.54 -13.51 -3.40
N LYS A 364 30.08 -12.68 -2.47
CA LYS A 364 30.77 -12.41 -1.21
C LYS A 364 29.78 -12.57 -0.06
N SER A 365 30.02 -13.57 0.79
CA SER A 365 29.04 -14.01 1.80
C SER A 365 27.69 -14.30 1.14
N ASP A 366 26.60 -13.68 1.61
CA ASP A 366 25.24 -13.89 1.11
C ASP A 366 24.80 -12.85 0.08
N TYR A 367 25.74 -12.17 -0.58
CA TYR A 367 25.44 -11.16 -1.59
C TYR A 367 26.14 -11.45 -2.91
N LEU A 368 25.41 -11.22 -4.01
CA LEU A 368 25.98 -10.99 -5.32
C LEU A 368 26.46 -9.54 -5.37
N VAL A 369 27.77 -9.36 -5.45
CA VAL A 369 28.42 -8.05 -5.52
C VAL A 369 28.76 -7.75 -6.97
N ILE A 370 28.31 -6.60 -7.46
CA ILE A 370 28.63 -6.05 -8.78
C ILE A 370 29.31 -4.69 -8.56
N GLU A 371 30.56 -4.57 -8.97
CA GLU A 371 31.35 -3.34 -8.83
C GLU A 371 31.85 -2.91 -10.21
N THR A 372 31.65 -1.63 -10.52
CA THR A 372 32.28 -1.01 -11.69
C THR A 372 33.07 0.20 -11.27
N LEU A 373 34.33 0.27 -11.72
CA LEU A 373 35.22 1.40 -11.53
C LEU A 373 35.73 1.86 -12.89
N ASN A 374 35.59 3.14 -13.21
CA ASN A 374 36.08 3.69 -14.47
C ASN A 374 36.78 5.03 -14.31
N SER A 375 37.67 5.33 -15.25
CA SER A 375 38.27 6.66 -15.41
C SER A 375 37.23 7.70 -15.82
N LYS A 376 37.41 8.95 -15.39
CA LYS A 376 36.63 10.10 -15.88
C LYS A 376 37.46 11.38 -15.87
N SER A 377 37.01 12.38 -16.63
CA SER A 377 37.61 13.72 -16.64
C SER A 377 37.08 14.62 -15.52
N ASN A 378 37.96 15.47 -14.97
CA ASN A 378 37.64 16.45 -13.92
C ASN A 378 36.77 17.63 -14.39
N ALA A 379 36.60 17.83 -15.70
CA ALA A 379 35.80 18.93 -16.24
C ALA A 379 34.30 18.84 -15.89
N VAL A 380 33.86 17.70 -15.36
CA VAL A 380 32.48 17.46 -14.94
C VAL A 380 32.45 17.34 -13.42
N SER A 381 32.46 18.48 -12.73
CA SER A 381 32.21 18.52 -11.28
C SER A 381 30.71 18.27 -11.04
N ILE A 382 30.40 17.04 -10.64
CA ILE A 382 29.06 16.65 -10.19
C ILE A 382 28.79 17.37 -8.86
N GLY A 383 27.86 18.33 -8.86
CA GLY A 383 27.43 19.04 -7.65
C GLY A 383 26.67 18.11 -6.68
N ALA A 384 26.58 18.54 -5.42
CA ALA A 384 25.94 17.81 -4.31
C ALA A 384 24.45 17.43 -4.55
N ASP A 385 23.80 18.00 -5.56
CA ASP A 385 22.41 17.71 -5.99
C ASP A 385 22.22 16.34 -6.67
N PHE A 386 23.29 15.56 -6.89
CA PHE A 386 23.19 14.21 -7.47
C PHE A 386 22.51 13.18 -6.55
N LEU A 387 22.23 13.53 -5.29
CA LEU A 387 21.67 12.63 -4.28
C LEU A 387 20.13 12.70 -4.16
N GLU A 388 19.46 13.72 -4.70
CA GLU A 388 18.00 13.89 -4.62
C GLU A 388 17.33 14.00 -6.00
N ASP A 389 17.27 12.87 -6.73
CA ASP A 389 16.43 12.66 -7.92
C ASP A 389 16.92 13.17 -9.30
N ARG A 390 18.18 13.62 -9.44
CA ARG A 390 18.72 14.02 -10.76
C ARG A 390 20.11 13.45 -11.06
N PHE A 391 20.15 12.30 -11.74
CA PHE A 391 21.37 11.57 -12.12
C PHE A 391 21.74 11.79 -13.60
N THR A 392 22.25 12.97 -13.97
CA THR A 392 22.84 13.16 -15.31
C THR A 392 23.76 14.37 -15.36
N THR A 393 24.85 14.24 -16.10
CA THR A 393 25.81 15.31 -16.42
C THR A 393 25.65 15.84 -17.85
N LYS A 394 24.54 15.52 -18.53
CA LYS A 394 24.30 15.85 -19.95
C LYS A 394 23.39 17.08 -20.11
N GLU A 395 23.63 17.86 -21.17
CA GLU A 395 22.80 19.02 -21.54
C GLU A 395 21.41 18.61 -22.07
N ASP A 396 21.27 17.42 -22.67
CA ASP A 396 20.00 16.90 -23.18
C ASP A 396 19.26 16.08 -22.11
N LYS A 397 18.33 16.75 -21.43
CA LYS A 397 17.67 16.29 -20.21
C LYS A 397 16.49 15.34 -20.45
N GLU A 398 15.96 15.26 -21.67
CA GLU A 398 14.75 14.48 -21.95
C GLU A 398 15.03 13.02 -22.38
N ASN A 399 16.20 12.73 -22.96
CA ASN A 399 16.47 11.43 -23.56
C ASN A 399 17.47 10.52 -22.81
N HIS A 400 18.30 11.04 -21.90
CA HIS A 400 19.51 10.31 -21.45
C HIS A 400 19.79 10.24 -19.92
N GLY A 401 18.77 10.32 -19.06
CA GLY A 401 18.92 10.16 -17.60
C GLY A 401 18.49 8.81 -17.00
N PHE A 402 18.17 7.80 -17.82
CA PHE A 402 17.45 6.60 -17.37
C PHE A 402 18.33 5.49 -16.78
N GLY A 403 19.63 5.44 -17.08
CA GLY A 403 20.50 4.30 -16.73
C GLY A 403 20.63 4.06 -15.23
N LEU A 404 21.10 5.06 -14.47
CA LEU A 404 21.23 4.96 -13.01
C LEU A 404 19.87 4.87 -12.30
N LYS A 405 18.82 5.49 -12.86
CA LYS A 405 17.45 5.36 -12.36
C LYS A 405 16.93 3.92 -12.47
N ASN A 406 17.18 3.28 -13.61
CA ASN A 406 16.84 1.88 -13.84
C ASN A 406 17.63 0.96 -12.91
N ILE A 407 18.93 1.20 -12.73
CA ILE A 407 19.75 0.47 -11.76
C ILE A 407 19.17 0.61 -10.35
N LYS A 408 18.90 1.84 -9.88
CA LYS A 408 18.33 2.10 -8.55
C LYS A 408 16.98 1.39 -8.36
N ARG A 409 16.11 1.41 -9.38
CA ARG A 409 14.81 0.72 -9.35
C ARG A 409 14.97 -0.80 -9.20
N ILE A 410 15.81 -1.41 -10.03
CA ILE A 410 16.02 -2.87 -10.01
C ILE A 410 16.71 -3.31 -8.72
N VAL A 411 17.73 -2.58 -8.26
CA VAL A 411 18.39 -2.86 -6.98
C VAL A 411 17.39 -2.79 -5.82
N GLY A 412 16.52 -1.78 -5.81
CA GLY A 412 15.45 -1.65 -4.81
C GLY A 412 14.41 -2.78 -4.86
N GLN A 413 14.07 -3.29 -6.05
CA GLN A 413 13.15 -4.42 -6.22
C GLN A 413 13.65 -5.70 -5.52
N TYR A 414 14.97 -5.88 -5.45
CA TYR A 414 15.61 -7.02 -4.79
C TYR A 414 16.10 -6.72 -3.37
N ASN A 415 15.67 -5.62 -2.74
CA ASN A 415 16.17 -5.16 -1.43
C ASN A 415 17.71 -5.08 -1.38
N GLY A 416 18.33 -4.75 -2.51
CA GLY A 416 19.77 -4.61 -2.63
C GLY A 416 20.26 -3.23 -2.18
N LEU A 417 21.57 -3.12 -2.03
CA LEU A 417 22.25 -1.89 -1.68
C LEU A 417 22.97 -1.32 -2.90
N LEU A 418 22.85 -0.01 -3.11
CA LEU A 418 23.55 0.74 -4.15
C LEU A 418 24.38 1.84 -3.49
N LYS A 419 25.68 1.88 -3.78
CA LYS A 419 26.59 2.94 -3.38
C LYS A 419 27.30 3.49 -4.60
N ILE A 420 27.37 4.80 -4.71
CA ILE A 420 28.09 5.50 -5.80
C ILE A 420 29.20 6.32 -5.16
N GLU A 421 30.43 6.15 -5.64
CA GLU A 421 31.58 6.95 -5.24
C GLU A 421 32.08 7.75 -6.44
N ASN A 422 32.16 9.06 -6.25
CA ASN A 422 32.66 9.98 -7.25
C ASN A 422 33.91 10.67 -6.70
N LYS A 423 35.09 10.26 -7.18
CA LYS A 423 36.39 10.86 -6.84
C LYS A 423 36.83 11.76 -7.99
N GLU A 424 37.98 12.43 -7.89
CA GLU A 424 38.45 13.34 -8.96
C GLU A 424 38.55 12.61 -10.31
N ASN A 425 39.43 11.62 -10.42
CA ASN A 425 39.70 10.95 -11.70
C ASN A 425 38.95 9.63 -11.91
N THR A 426 38.13 9.21 -10.94
CA THR A 426 37.44 7.91 -10.99
C THR A 426 35.98 7.98 -10.55
N PHE A 427 35.16 7.13 -11.14
CA PHE A 427 33.78 6.91 -10.77
C PHE A 427 33.57 5.44 -10.46
N ALA A 428 32.97 5.13 -9.30
CA ALA A 428 32.71 3.78 -8.88
C ALA A 428 31.24 3.58 -8.51
N VAL A 429 30.69 2.44 -8.90
CA VAL A 429 29.35 2.00 -8.49
C VAL A 429 29.48 0.62 -7.87
N HIS A 430 28.95 0.48 -6.66
CA HIS A 430 28.93 -0.77 -5.91
C HIS A 430 27.47 -1.18 -5.69
N ILE A 431 27.14 -2.40 -6.10
CA ILE A 431 25.83 -2.99 -5.93
C ILE A 431 26.00 -4.29 -5.15
N ALA A 432 25.16 -4.49 -4.14
CA ALA A 432 25.06 -5.76 -3.42
C ALA A 432 23.61 -6.25 -3.44
N LEU A 433 23.37 -7.40 -4.06
CA LEU A 433 22.06 -8.05 -4.14
C LEU A 433 22.03 -9.29 -3.23
N PRO A 434 21.08 -9.41 -2.29
CA PRO A 434 21.01 -10.55 -1.37
C PRO A 434 20.64 -11.85 -2.09
N LEU A 435 21.44 -12.91 -1.89
CA LEU A 435 21.29 -14.23 -2.51
C LEU A 435 20.27 -15.13 -1.80
N GLU A 436 19.87 -14.78 -0.58
CA GLU A 436 18.72 -15.35 0.10
C GLU A 436 17.69 -14.26 0.32
N CYS A 437 16.43 -14.58 0.08
CA CYS A 437 15.35 -13.68 0.47
C CYS A 437 15.43 -13.57 1.99
N CYS A 438 15.86 -12.43 2.53
CA CYS A 438 15.64 -12.12 3.93
C CYS A 438 14.13 -12.25 4.16
N LYS A 439 13.70 -13.37 4.74
CA LYS A 439 12.48 -13.40 5.53
C LYS A 439 12.65 -12.25 6.51
N ALA A 440 11.86 -11.21 6.35
CA ALA A 440 11.83 -10.13 7.32
C ALA A 440 11.45 -10.75 8.67
N ASP A 441 12.43 -10.88 9.56
CA ASP A 441 12.20 -10.90 11.00
C ASP A 441 11.54 -9.56 11.35
N ASN A 442 10.21 -9.53 11.30
CA ASN A 442 9.39 -8.48 11.93
C ASN A 442 9.24 -8.71 13.44
N ASP A 443 9.96 -9.67 14.04
CA ASP A 443 9.93 -9.99 15.46
C ASP A 443 11.28 -9.68 16.15
N LYS A 444 11.67 -8.41 16.20
CA LYS A 444 12.52 -7.91 17.30
C LYS A 444 12.07 -6.52 17.75
N PRO A 445 11.70 -6.34 19.03
CA PRO A 445 11.41 -5.02 19.58
C PRO A 445 12.71 -4.19 19.66
N PRO A 446 12.62 -2.86 19.58
CA PRO A 446 13.79 -2.00 19.74
C PRO A 446 14.37 -2.15 21.15
N ASP A 447 15.68 -2.42 21.21
CA ASP A 447 16.44 -2.48 22.45
C ASP A 447 16.44 -1.11 23.14
N LYS A 448 15.91 -1.14 24.38
CA LYS A 448 16.07 -0.25 25.56
C LYS A 448 16.10 1.26 25.40
#